data_AF-A0A6P4IHS8-F1
#
_entry.id   AF-A0A6P4IHS8-F1
#
_cell.length_a   1.000
_cell.length_b   1.000
_cell.length_c   1.000
_cell.angle_alpha   90.00
_cell.angle_beta   90.00
_cell.angle_gamma   90.00
#
_symmetry.space_group_name_H-M   'P 1'
#
loop_
_entity.id
_entity.type
_entity.pdbx_description
1 polymer ?
#
loop_
_entity_poly.entity_id
_entity_poly.type
_entity_poly.pdbx_seq_one_letter_code
_entity_poly.pdbx_strand_id
1 'polypeptide(L)'
;MQKPAQRALPEEQETIVKRLPRELLYLCAILLMLVALVAGYSLWMMSHSANAANKGLHILDRSEWQGEPPSGKYPHLQLPVSNVIIHHTATEGCDREDVCIYRMQIIQTFHMKSLGWPDIGYNFLVGGDGQIYVGRGWHIQGQHVKGYGAISISIAFIGTFVNMEPPSCQVEAARRLMEEGVRLHKLHPDYHIYAHRQVSPTESPGQKLFEMMQHWPRYTPDITSLRRLSNDTLKFVTRPYWLAQPPSHSLEPLRPPVRTVRFETTNIPACTTQAECTFRVRMLQTLHMEASGYKDINFNFVVAGDGNIYVGRGWDHSCQSFSSEGSLSNNLIIGFVGHSPSNKKLALELLQQGIKLGHISQDYTLIDPESDSDSEKS
;
A
#
# COMPACT_ATOMS: atom_id res chain seq x y z
N MET A 1 -59.59 -97.34 -58.81
CA MET A 1 -59.00 -96.17 -59.48
C MET A 1 -58.98 -95.00 -58.51
N GLN A 2 -57.77 -94.49 -58.26
CA GLN A 2 -57.34 -93.18 -57.71
C GLN A 2 -58.10 -92.48 -56.56
N LYS A 3 -57.42 -92.46 -55.40
CA LYS A 3 -57.51 -91.48 -54.30
C LYS A 3 -57.14 -90.07 -54.82
N PRO A 4 -57.85 -88.98 -54.45
CA PRO A 4 -57.33 -87.63 -54.58
C PRO A 4 -56.66 -87.16 -53.28
N ALA A 5 -55.64 -86.33 -53.48
CA ALA A 5 -54.63 -85.91 -52.52
C ALA A 5 -55.11 -84.84 -51.53
N GLN A 6 -54.57 -84.89 -50.30
CA GLN A 6 -54.64 -83.81 -49.31
C GLN A 6 -53.82 -82.60 -49.80
N ARG A 7 -54.47 -81.43 -49.79
CA ARG A 7 -53.84 -80.14 -50.05
C ARG A 7 -53.34 -79.57 -48.71
N ALA A 8 -52.03 -79.43 -48.57
CA ALA A 8 -51.40 -78.79 -47.42
C ALA A 8 -51.70 -77.28 -47.43
N LEU A 9 -52.03 -76.73 -46.25
CA LEU A 9 -52.07 -75.29 -45.97
C LEU A 9 -50.65 -74.79 -45.61
N PRO A 10 -50.29 -73.53 -45.90
CA PRO A 10 -48.93 -73.02 -45.71
C PRO A 10 -48.59 -72.79 -44.23
N GLU A 11 -47.32 -73.02 -43.92
CA GLU A 11 -46.63 -72.70 -42.66
C GLU A 11 -46.74 -71.22 -42.29
N GLU A 12 -47.07 -70.96 -41.02
CA GLU A 12 -47.07 -69.64 -40.41
C GLU A 12 -45.63 -69.18 -40.17
N GLN A 13 -45.26 -68.04 -40.75
CA GLN A 13 -43.90 -67.50 -40.67
C GLN A 13 -43.69 -66.79 -39.33
N GLU A 14 -43.11 -67.49 -38.35
CA GLU A 14 -42.71 -66.90 -37.06
C GLU A 14 -41.67 -65.80 -37.27
N THR A 15 -42.08 -64.54 -37.09
CA THR A 15 -41.15 -63.41 -36.98
C THR A 15 -40.41 -63.49 -35.64
N ILE A 16 -39.13 -63.90 -35.69
CA ILE A 16 -38.21 -63.88 -34.55
C ILE A 16 -37.89 -62.41 -34.21
N VAL A 17 -38.71 -61.80 -33.35
CA VAL A 17 -38.36 -60.54 -32.68
C VAL A 17 -37.28 -60.88 -31.65
N LYS A 18 -36.01 -60.52 -31.94
CA LYS A 18 -34.92 -60.62 -30.97
C LYS A 18 -35.26 -59.76 -29.75
N ARG A 19 -35.78 -60.37 -28.69
CA ARG A 19 -36.03 -59.73 -27.40
C ARG A 19 -34.70 -59.20 -26.87
N LEU A 20 -34.60 -57.87 -26.78
CA LEU A 20 -33.45 -57.21 -26.16
C LEU A 20 -33.28 -57.79 -24.74
N PRO A 21 -32.09 -58.32 -24.37
CA PRO A 21 -31.90 -58.97 -23.09
C PRO A 21 -32.20 -57.96 -21.98
N ARG A 22 -33.01 -58.37 -20.99
CA ARG A 22 -33.47 -57.50 -19.89
C ARG A 22 -32.30 -56.82 -19.17
N GLU A 23 -31.15 -57.50 -19.08
CA GLU A 23 -29.90 -56.95 -18.54
C GLU A 23 -29.41 -55.68 -19.27
N LEU A 24 -29.56 -55.63 -20.60
CA LEU A 24 -29.18 -54.46 -21.38
C LEU A 24 -30.12 -53.28 -21.14
N LEU A 25 -31.42 -53.56 -20.92
CA LEU A 25 -32.38 -52.53 -20.53
C LEU A 25 -32.07 -51.96 -19.14
N TYR A 26 -31.66 -52.81 -18.18
CA TYR A 26 -31.24 -52.35 -16.85
C TYR A 26 -29.96 -51.50 -16.90
N LEU A 27 -28.96 -51.91 -17.69
CA LEU A 27 -27.73 -51.14 -17.88
C LEU A 27 -27.99 -49.77 -18.54
N CYS A 28 -28.84 -49.73 -19.57
CA CYS A 28 -29.24 -48.46 -20.19
C CYS A 28 -30.01 -47.56 -19.21
N ALA A 29 -30.89 -48.11 -18.38
CA ALA A 29 -31.62 -47.34 -17.37
C ALA A 29 -30.69 -46.74 -16.30
N ILE A 30 -29.72 -47.52 -15.80
CA ILE A 30 -28.72 -47.05 -14.82
C ILE A 30 -27.85 -45.95 -15.44
N LEU A 31 -27.41 -46.13 -16.69
CA LEU A 31 -26.61 -45.12 -17.40
C LEU A 31 -27.39 -43.81 -17.56
N LEU A 32 -28.67 -43.87 -17.95
CA LEU A 32 -29.53 -42.70 -18.08
C LEU A 32 -29.72 -41.98 -16.74
N MET A 33 -29.89 -42.72 -15.64
CA MET A 33 -30.00 -42.15 -14.29
C MET A 33 -28.71 -41.44 -13.86
N LEU A 34 -27.53 -42.02 -14.16
CA LEU A 34 -26.24 -41.40 -13.86
C LEU A 34 -26.02 -40.12 -14.68
N VAL A 35 -26.35 -40.14 -15.97
CA VAL A 35 -26.25 -38.96 -16.83
C VAL A 35 -27.20 -37.87 -16.34
N ALA A 36 -28.43 -38.21 -15.95
CA ALA A 36 -29.38 -37.26 -15.39
C ALA A 36 -28.90 -36.67 -14.05
N LEU A 37 -28.27 -37.48 -13.19
CA LEU A 37 -27.67 -37.01 -11.94
C LEU A 37 -26.50 -36.06 -12.19
N VAL A 38 -25.60 -36.40 -13.11
CA VAL A 38 -24.45 -35.54 -13.45
C VAL A 38 -24.92 -34.26 -14.13
N ALA A 39 -25.87 -34.34 -15.06
CA ALA A 39 -26.46 -33.17 -15.72
C ALA A 39 -27.22 -32.30 -14.71
N GLY A 40 -28.00 -32.90 -13.81
CA GLY A 40 -28.70 -32.20 -12.74
C GLY A 40 -27.74 -31.52 -11.75
N TYR A 41 -26.67 -32.20 -11.35
CA TYR A 41 -25.61 -31.62 -10.52
C TYR A 41 -24.87 -30.48 -11.24
N SER A 42 -24.60 -30.64 -12.54
CA SER A 42 -23.97 -29.61 -13.36
C SER A 42 -24.88 -28.39 -13.52
N LEU A 43 -26.19 -28.60 -13.75
CA LEU A 43 -27.18 -27.53 -13.81
C LEU A 43 -27.32 -26.81 -12.46
N TRP A 44 -27.32 -27.57 -11.36
CA TRP A 44 -27.38 -27.05 -10.01
C TRP A 44 -26.14 -26.22 -9.66
N MET A 45 -24.94 -26.70 -10.04
CA MET A 45 -23.68 -25.97 -9.92
C MET A 45 -23.65 -24.69 -10.75
N MET A 46 -24.13 -24.72 -12.01
CA MET A 46 -24.22 -23.51 -12.84
C MET A 46 -25.25 -22.51 -12.29
N SER A 47 -26.38 -22.98 -11.75
CA SER A 47 -27.39 -22.14 -11.11
C SER A 47 -26.93 -21.54 -9.78
N HIS A 48 -26.20 -22.30 -8.96
CA HIS A 48 -25.66 -21.81 -7.69
C HIS A 48 -24.44 -20.90 -7.88
N SER A 49 -23.63 -21.13 -8.92
CA SER A 49 -22.53 -20.24 -9.28
C SER A 49 -23.03 -18.88 -9.78
N ALA A 50 -24.14 -18.87 -10.55
CA ALA A 50 -24.80 -17.62 -10.96
C ALA A 50 -25.41 -16.83 -9.79
N ASN A 51 -25.89 -17.51 -8.73
CA ASN A 51 -26.43 -16.85 -7.53
C ASN A 51 -25.35 -16.30 -6.59
N ALA A 52 -24.09 -16.75 -6.67
CA ALA A 52 -22.98 -16.14 -5.93
C ALA A 52 -22.50 -14.82 -6.58
N ALA A 53 -22.79 -14.63 -7.87
CA ALA A 53 -22.33 -13.46 -8.64
C ALA A 53 -23.20 -12.20 -8.44
N ASN A 54 -24.28 -12.27 -7.66
CA ASN A 54 -25.27 -11.19 -7.55
C ASN A 54 -25.53 -10.73 -6.09
N LYS A 55 -24.48 -10.65 -5.27
CA LYS A 55 -24.47 -9.67 -4.16
C LYS A 55 -23.91 -8.38 -4.75
N GLY A 56 -24.78 -7.41 -5.03
CA GLY A 56 -24.35 -6.06 -5.43
C GLY A 56 -23.36 -5.48 -4.43
N LEU A 57 -22.55 -4.54 -4.89
CA LEU A 57 -21.65 -3.78 -4.02
C LEU A 57 -22.50 -2.99 -3.00
N HIS A 58 -22.50 -3.41 -1.74
CA HIS A 58 -23.24 -2.70 -0.69
C HIS A 58 -22.34 -1.62 -0.07
N ILE A 59 -22.67 -0.37 -0.35
CA ILE A 59 -21.96 0.82 0.13
C ILE A 59 -22.89 1.53 1.11
N LEU A 60 -22.51 1.53 2.39
CA LEU A 60 -23.24 2.24 3.44
C LEU A 60 -22.76 3.68 3.51
N ASP A 61 -23.67 4.59 3.19
CA ASP A 61 -23.48 6.02 3.39
C ASP A 61 -23.41 6.38 4.87
N ARG A 62 -22.92 7.59 5.15
CA ARG A 62 -22.74 8.12 6.50
C ARG A 62 -23.97 7.99 7.39
N SER A 63 -25.15 8.28 6.85
CA SER A 63 -26.40 8.19 7.59
C SER A 63 -26.74 6.76 7.98
N GLU A 64 -26.32 5.77 7.19
CA GLU A 64 -26.65 4.36 7.42
C GLU A 64 -25.80 3.76 8.55
N TRP A 65 -24.52 4.15 8.65
CA TRP A 65 -23.68 3.79 9.80
C TRP A 65 -23.75 4.81 10.95
N GLN A 66 -24.68 5.76 10.90
CA GLN A 66 -24.95 6.76 11.94
C GLN A 66 -23.70 7.60 12.29
N GLY A 67 -22.92 7.98 11.29
CA GLY A 67 -21.72 8.79 11.47
C GLY A 67 -22.01 10.25 11.83
N GLU A 68 -21.18 10.83 12.69
CA GLU A 68 -21.25 12.26 13.00
C GLU A 68 -21.04 13.08 11.71
N PRO A 69 -21.74 14.21 11.55
CA PRO A 69 -21.44 15.10 10.46
C PRO A 69 -20.02 15.68 10.62
N PRO A 70 -19.37 15.99 9.50
CA PRO A 70 -18.26 16.92 9.43
C PRO A 70 -18.26 18.09 10.43
N SER A 71 -17.20 18.25 11.23
CA SER A 71 -17.06 19.44 12.10
C SER A 71 -16.43 20.66 11.41
N GLY A 72 -15.91 20.49 10.19
CA GLY A 72 -15.26 21.55 9.43
C GLY A 72 -15.32 21.33 7.92
N LYS A 73 -14.76 22.27 7.16
CA LYS A 73 -14.66 22.14 5.70
C LYS A 73 -13.47 21.27 5.31
N TYR A 74 -13.64 20.50 4.25
CA TYR A 74 -12.57 19.74 3.60
C TYR A 74 -12.34 20.29 2.19
N PRO A 75 -11.10 20.24 1.69
CA PRO A 75 -10.86 20.47 0.28
C PRO A 75 -11.47 19.35 -0.58
N HIS A 76 -11.85 19.69 -1.80
CA HIS A 76 -12.34 18.74 -2.79
C HIS A 76 -11.19 18.03 -3.52
N LEU A 77 -11.43 16.78 -3.92
CA LEU A 77 -10.55 16.06 -4.84
C LEU A 77 -10.77 16.51 -6.28
N GLN A 78 -9.67 16.61 -7.02
CA GLN A 78 -9.73 16.72 -8.48
C GLN A 78 -9.93 15.31 -9.05
N LEU A 79 -11.04 15.11 -9.76
CA LEU A 79 -11.42 13.82 -10.34
C LEU A 79 -11.19 13.82 -11.86
N PRO A 80 -10.87 12.67 -12.46
CA PRO A 80 -10.64 11.38 -11.82
C PRO A 80 -9.28 11.33 -11.09
N VAL A 81 -9.22 10.61 -9.98
CA VAL A 81 -7.98 10.40 -9.22
C VAL A 81 -7.21 9.21 -9.79
N SER A 82 -5.89 9.33 -9.92
CA SER A 82 -5.02 8.29 -10.52
C SER A 82 -4.33 7.38 -9.49
N ASN A 83 -4.57 7.56 -8.19
CA ASN A 83 -3.88 6.81 -7.15
C ASN A 83 -4.84 6.33 -6.05
N VAL A 84 -4.65 5.09 -5.61
CA VAL A 84 -5.33 4.50 -4.45
C VAL A 84 -4.29 4.11 -3.42
N ILE A 85 -4.50 4.50 -2.16
CA ILE A 85 -3.63 4.10 -1.05
C ILE A 85 -4.41 3.20 -0.10
N ILE A 86 -3.91 1.97 0.08
CA ILE A 86 -4.51 0.97 0.95
C ILE A 86 -3.93 1.07 2.36
N HIS A 87 -4.82 0.98 3.34
CA HIS A 87 -4.53 1.02 4.77
C HIS A 87 -5.14 -0.18 5.47
N HIS A 88 -4.67 -0.46 6.68
CA HIS A 88 -5.51 -1.05 7.72
C HIS A 88 -5.87 0.01 8.77
N THR A 89 -6.88 -0.26 9.59
CA THR A 89 -7.25 0.65 10.68
C THR A 89 -6.41 0.43 11.94
N ALA A 90 -5.67 -0.68 12.02
CA ALA A 90 -4.95 -1.11 13.23
C ALA A 90 -5.90 -1.27 14.45
N THR A 91 -7.17 -1.59 14.18
CA THR A 91 -8.17 -1.92 15.20
C THR A 91 -8.40 -3.42 15.24
N GLU A 92 -9.25 -3.87 16.15
CA GLU A 92 -9.93 -5.14 16.00
C GLU A 92 -10.77 -5.16 14.71
N GLY A 93 -10.92 -6.34 14.12
CA GLY A 93 -11.79 -6.55 12.97
C GLY A 93 -13.28 -6.48 13.33
N CYS A 94 -14.10 -6.75 12.32
CA CYS A 94 -15.55 -6.88 12.45
C CYS A 94 -16.04 -7.86 11.36
N ASP A 95 -17.00 -8.71 11.69
CA ASP A 95 -17.54 -9.77 10.82
C ASP A 95 -19.06 -9.67 10.63
N ARG A 96 -19.69 -8.73 11.33
CA ARG A 96 -21.11 -8.39 11.23
C ARG A 96 -21.28 -6.88 11.07
N GLU A 97 -22.34 -6.48 10.37
CA GLU A 97 -22.65 -5.08 10.06
C GLU A 97 -22.72 -4.19 11.30
N ASP A 98 -23.42 -4.63 12.35
CA ASP A 98 -23.57 -3.89 13.60
C ASP A 98 -22.21 -3.62 14.28
N VAL A 99 -21.34 -4.63 14.28
CA VAL A 99 -19.97 -4.50 14.80
C VAL A 99 -19.13 -3.58 13.92
N CYS A 100 -19.25 -3.68 12.59
CA CYS A 100 -18.52 -2.82 11.67
C CYS A 100 -18.98 -1.35 11.75
N ILE A 101 -20.29 -1.10 11.91
CA ILE A 101 -20.85 0.23 12.20
C ILE A 101 -20.25 0.78 13.50
N TYR A 102 -20.21 -0.01 14.56
CA TYR A 102 -19.58 0.39 15.81
C TYR A 102 -18.09 0.73 15.64
N ARG A 103 -17.34 -0.06 14.85
CA ARG A 103 -15.93 0.25 14.52
C ARG A 103 -15.80 1.58 13.77
N MET A 104 -16.67 1.83 12.79
CA MET A 104 -16.70 3.09 12.05
C MET A 104 -16.87 4.29 12.98
N GLN A 105 -17.81 4.21 13.92
CA GLN A 105 -18.07 5.27 14.91
C GLN A 105 -16.88 5.51 15.84
N ILE A 106 -16.22 4.44 16.33
CA ILE A 106 -15.01 4.58 17.16
C ILE A 106 -13.88 5.25 16.37
N ILE A 107 -13.63 4.80 15.14
CA ILE A 107 -12.55 5.34 14.31
C ILE A 107 -12.82 6.82 14.01
N GLN A 108 -14.05 7.19 13.68
CA GLN A 108 -14.43 8.58 13.48
C GLN A 108 -14.25 9.41 14.75
N THR A 109 -14.75 8.91 15.89
CA THR A 109 -14.65 9.59 17.18
C THR A 109 -13.18 9.83 17.56
N PHE A 110 -12.32 8.84 17.39
CA PHE A 110 -10.89 8.99 17.63
C PHE A 110 -10.27 10.07 16.74
N HIS A 111 -10.54 10.04 15.43
CA HIS A 111 -10.02 11.05 14.51
C HIS A 111 -10.52 12.46 14.86
N MET A 112 -11.79 12.62 15.19
CA MET A 112 -12.37 13.94 15.46
C MET A 112 -12.03 14.47 16.85
N LYS A 113 -12.19 13.65 17.90
CA LYS A 113 -12.05 14.10 19.29
C LYS A 113 -10.61 14.01 19.80
N SER A 114 -9.85 13.00 19.38
CA SER A 114 -8.47 12.81 19.85
C SER A 114 -7.44 13.47 18.94
N LEU A 115 -7.61 13.40 17.61
CA LEU A 115 -6.67 14.03 16.66
C LEU A 115 -7.09 15.44 16.21
N GLY A 116 -8.29 15.89 16.60
CA GLY A 116 -8.82 17.21 16.22
C GLY A 116 -9.10 17.34 14.72
N TRP A 117 -9.28 16.22 14.01
CA TRP A 117 -9.57 16.26 12.59
C TRP A 117 -11.04 16.63 12.34
N PRO A 118 -11.34 17.26 11.20
CA PRO A 118 -12.72 17.61 10.89
C PRO A 118 -13.62 16.39 10.61
N ASP A 119 -13.05 15.22 10.33
CA ASP A 119 -13.76 13.95 10.08
C ASP A 119 -12.83 12.74 10.18
N ILE A 120 -13.39 11.53 10.03
CA ILE A 120 -12.67 10.31 9.73
C ILE A 120 -11.66 10.52 8.59
N GLY A 121 -10.41 10.05 8.75
CA GLY A 121 -9.32 10.37 7.82
C GLY A 121 -9.40 9.65 6.46
N TYR A 122 -10.13 8.53 6.38
CA TYR A 122 -10.20 7.69 5.19
C TYR A 122 -11.38 8.07 4.27
N ASN A 123 -11.25 7.83 2.97
CA ASN A 123 -12.34 8.00 2.01
C ASN A 123 -13.36 6.88 2.14
N PHE A 124 -12.88 5.64 2.16
CA PHE A 124 -13.69 4.44 2.33
C PHE A 124 -13.04 3.49 3.32
N LEU A 125 -13.89 2.74 4.02
CA LEU A 125 -13.47 1.65 4.86
C LEU A 125 -14.18 0.37 4.41
N VAL A 126 -13.52 -0.77 4.54
CA VAL A 126 -14.10 -2.06 4.17
C VAL A 126 -14.15 -2.93 5.41
N GLY A 127 -15.34 -3.42 5.76
CA GLY A 127 -15.56 -4.30 6.91
C GLY A 127 -15.21 -5.75 6.58
N GLY A 128 -14.88 -6.55 7.60
CA GLY A 128 -14.69 -7.99 7.42
C GLY A 128 -16.00 -8.74 7.15
N ASP A 129 -17.14 -8.06 7.24
CA ASP A 129 -18.45 -8.49 6.75
C ASP A 129 -18.58 -8.37 5.21
N GLY A 130 -17.58 -7.78 4.53
CA GLY A 130 -17.56 -7.59 3.08
C GLY A 130 -18.33 -6.35 2.60
N GLN A 131 -18.70 -5.43 3.51
CA GLN A 131 -19.39 -4.19 3.17
C GLN A 131 -18.43 -3.01 3.09
N ILE A 132 -18.82 -1.97 2.36
CA ILE A 132 -18.06 -0.72 2.26
C ILE A 132 -18.78 0.35 3.06
N TYR A 133 -18.02 1.09 3.84
CA TYR A 133 -18.49 2.19 4.65
C TYR A 133 -17.91 3.49 4.11
N VAL A 134 -18.78 4.45 3.78
CA VAL A 134 -18.38 5.76 3.28
C VAL A 134 -17.83 6.59 4.43
N GLY A 135 -16.53 6.86 4.40
CA GLY A 135 -15.90 7.88 5.22
C GLY A 135 -16.07 9.25 4.57
N ARG A 136 -14.99 9.81 4.03
CA ARG A 136 -15.04 11.07 3.26
C ARG A 136 -15.60 10.91 1.83
N GLY A 137 -15.70 9.68 1.33
CA GLY A 137 -16.24 9.38 0.01
C GLY A 137 -15.36 9.84 -1.16
N TRP A 138 -15.95 9.88 -2.36
CA TRP A 138 -15.22 10.10 -3.62
C TRP A 138 -14.76 11.54 -3.85
N HIS A 139 -15.47 12.52 -3.31
CA HIS A 139 -15.35 13.92 -3.71
C HIS A 139 -14.44 14.77 -2.81
N ILE A 140 -14.01 14.20 -1.69
CA ILE A 140 -13.38 14.93 -0.60
C ILE A 140 -11.97 14.39 -0.36
N GLN A 141 -11.02 15.30 -0.12
CA GLN A 141 -9.65 14.93 0.20
C GLN A 141 -9.56 14.16 1.52
N GLY A 142 -8.83 13.06 1.47
CA GLY A 142 -8.49 12.26 2.64
C GLY A 142 -7.51 12.96 3.58
N GLN A 143 -7.47 12.54 4.84
CA GLN A 143 -6.44 12.93 5.83
C GLN A 143 -5.68 11.70 6.34
N HIS A 144 -5.49 10.72 5.46
CA HIS A 144 -4.88 9.42 5.78
C HIS A 144 -3.35 9.43 5.64
N VAL A 145 -2.79 10.22 4.72
CA VAL A 145 -1.34 10.46 4.61
C VAL A 145 -1.10 11.93 4.28
N LYS A 146 -0.25 12.59 5.07
CA LYS A 146 0.14 13.99 4.85
C LYS A 146 0.72 14.17 3.44
N GLY A 147 0.16 15.08 2.66
CA GLY A 147 0.61 15.40 1.29
C GLY A 147 -0.04 14.56 0.18
N TYR A 148 -0.61 13.39 0.48
CA TYR A 148 -1.18 12.49 -0.54
C TYR A 148 -2.71 12.49 -0.59
N GLY A 149 -3.38 13.06 0.42
CA GLY A 149 -4.85 13.17 0.45
C GLY A 149 -5.47 13.99 -0.69
N ALA A 150 -4.68 14.85 -1.35
CA ALA A 150 -5.10 15.65 -2.50
C ALA A 150 -5.04 14.92 -3.84
N ILE A 151 -4.28 13.81 -3.91
CA ILE A 151 -3.96 13.11 -5.16
C ILE A 151 -4.31 11.62 -5.11
N SER A 152 -5.01 11.17 -4.06
CA SER A 152 -5.34 9.76 -3.88
C SER A 152 -6.69 9.55 -3.18
N ILE A 153 -7.29 8.40 -3.43
CA ILE A 153 -8.40 7.84 -2.64
C ILE A 153 -7.82 6.83 -1.66
N SER A 154 -8.24 6.90 -0.40
CA SER A 154 -7.87 5.91 0.61
C SER A 154 -8.94 4.86 0.84
N ILE A 155 -8.51 3.60 0.89
CA ILE A 155 -9.35 2.47 1.26
C ILE A 155 -8.70 1.80 2.47
N ALA A 156 -9.36 1.85 3.63
CA ALA A 156 -8.86 1.23 4.85
C ALA A 156 -9.62 -0.06 5.17
N PHE A 157 -8.89 -1.15 5.36
CA PHE A 157 -9.44 -2.41 5.81
C PHE A 157 -9.61 -2.35 7.33
N ILE A 158 -10.85 -2.52 7.82
CA ILE A 158 -11.13 -2.55 9.26
C ILE A 158 -10.51 -3.81 9.86
N GLY A 159 -9.48 -3.64 10.70
CA GLY A 159 -8.73 -4.72 11.32
C GLY A 159 -7.23 -4.46 11.41
N THR A 160 -6.49 -5.50 11.81
CA THR A 160 -5.02 -5.50 11.91
C THR A 160 -4.45 -6.71 11.18
N PHE A 161 -3.82 -6.48 10.03
CA PHE A 161 -3.35 -7.55 9.13
C PHE A 161 -1.83 -7.75 9.15
N VAL A 162 -1.22 -7.63 10.33
CA VAL A 162 0.22 -7.89 10.49
C VAL A 162 0.47 -9.40 10.44
N ASN A 163 -0.24 -10.17 11.27
CA ASN A 163 -0.05 -11.62 11.38
C ASN A 163 -1.25 -12.42 10.87
N MET A 164 -2.29 -11.75 10.40
CA MET A 164 -3.55 -12.34 9.95
C MET A 164 -3.91 -11.80 8.58
N GLU A 165 -4.39 -12.67 7.70
CA GLU A 165 -4.90 -12.26 6.40
C GLU A 165 -6.30 -11.63 6.51
N PRO A 166 -6.63 -10.64 5.67
CA PRO A 166 -7.99 -10.14 5.59
C PRO A 166 -8.94 -11.22 5.05
N PRO A 167 -10.21 -11.24 5.51
CA PRO A 167 -11.24 -12.08 4.89
C PRO A 167 -11.36 -11.83 3.38
N SER A 168 -11.58 -12.90 2.61
CA SER A 168 -11.68 -12.81 1.15
C SER A 168 -12.80 -11.89 0.67
N CYS A 169 -13.93 -11.82 1.41
CA CYS A 169 -15.01 -10.89 1.13
C CYS A 169 -14.59 -9.42 1.27
N GLN A 170 -13.71 -9.10 2.21
CA GLN A 170 -13.18 -7.75 2.43
C GLN A 170 -12.28 -7.32 1.27
N VAL A 171 -11.41 -8.22 0.80
CA VAL A 171 -10.55 -7.98 -0.38
C VAL A 171 -11.39 -7.80 -1.64
N GLU A 172 -12.39 -8.67 -1.84
CA GLU A 172 -13.30 -8.62 -2.98
C GLU A 172 -14.15 -7.34 -2.99
N ALA A 173 -14.62 -6.87 -1.83
CA ALA A 173 -15.34 -5.61 -1.71
C ALA A 173 -14.45 -4.41 -2.08
N ALA A 174 -13.20 -4.37 -1.63
CA ALA A 174 -12.25 -3.33 -2.03
C ALA A 174 -12.00 -3.34 -3.55
N ARG A 175 -11.86 -4.52 -4.16
CA ARG A 175 -11.70 -4.67 -5.61
C ARG A 175 -12.91 -4.07 -6.35
N ARG A 176 -14.12 -4.48 -5.97
CA ARG A 176 -15.37 -3.98 -6.58
C ARG A 176 -15.55 -2.48 -6.37
N LEU A 177 -15.16 -1.93 -5.23
CA LEU A 177 -15.18 -0.49 -4.99
C LEU A 177 -14.29 0.27 -5.98
N MET A 178 -13.09 -0.23 -6.26
CA MET A 178 -12.19 0.39 -7.23
C MET A 178 -12.74 0.30 -8.65
N GLU A 179 -13.33 -0.84 -9.03
CA GLU A 179 -14.01 -1.01 -10.33
C GLU A 179 -15.19 -0.05 -10.49
N GLU A 180 -15.99 0.10 -9.43
CA GLU A 180 -17.08 1.06 -9.40
C GLU A 180 -16.57 2.50 -9.48
N GLY A 181 -15.44 2.80 -8.84
CA GLY A 181 -14.76 4.09 -8.96
C GLY A 181 -14.36 4.41 -10.39
N VAL A 182 -13.86 3.43 -11.17
CA VAL A 182 -13.55 3.59 -12.60
C VAL A 182 -14.84 3.80 -13.39
N ARG A 183 -15.87 2.97 -13.17
CA ARG A 183 -17.18 3.08 -13.85
C ARG A 183 -17.82 4.45 -13.64
N LEU A 184 -17.72 5.00 -12.43
CA LEU A 184 -18.24 6.31 -12.03
C LEU A 184 -17.33 7.48 -12.40
N HIS A 185 -16.22 7.25 -13.12
CA HIS A 185 -15.22 8.27 -13.49
C HIS A 185 -14.62 9.00 -12.28
N LYS A 186 -14.56 8.33 -11.12
CA LYS A 186 -13.92 8.83 -9.89
C LYS A 186 -12.46 8.41 -9.84
N LEU A 187 -12.15 7.22 -10.35
CA LEU A 187 -10.79 6.73 -10.56
C LEU A 187 -10.46 6.74 -12.05
N HIS A 188 -9.23 7.12 -12.37
CA HIS A 188 -8.72 7.04 -13.74
C HIS A 188 -8.65 5.56 -14.16
N PRO A 189 -8.98 5.18 -15.41
CA PRO A 189 -8.88 3.78 -15.85
C PRO A 189 -7.49 3.17 -15.64
N ASP A 190 -6.44 3.98 -15.71
CA ASP A 190 -5.05 3.61 -15.43
C ASP A 190 -4.54 4.06 -14.05
N TYR A 191 -5.37 3.94 -13.02
CA TYR A 191 -4.95 4.24 -11.65
C TYR A 191 -3.89 3.25 -11.15
N HIS A 192 -3.13 3.66 -10.13
CA HIS A 192 -2.11 2.84 -9.45
C HIS A 192 -2.50 2.58 -7.99
N ILE A 193 -2.14 1.40 -7.49
CA ILE A 193 -2.39 0.98 -6.10
C ILE A 193 -1.07 1.00 -5.32
N TYR A 194 -1.10 1.66 -4.18
CA TYR A 194 0.02 1.75 -3.24
C TYR A 194 -0.41 1.33 -1.84
N ALA A 195 0.53 0.82 -1.07
CA ALA A 195 0.38 0.57 0.34
C ALA A 195 0.82 1.80 1.16
N HIS A 196 0.15 2.08 2.28
CA HIS A 196 0.50 3.21 3.15
C HIS A 196 1.99 3.20 3.56
N ARG A 197 2.56 2.03 3.89
CA ARG A 197 3.99 1.86 4.22
C ARG A 197 4.97 2.29 3.12
N GLN A 198 4.55 2.38 1.86
CA GLN A 198 5.41 2.87 0.78
C GLN A 198 5.57 4.39 0.84
N VAL A 199 4.59 5.12 1.38
CA VAL A 199 4.56 6.60 1.40
C VAL A 199 4.76 7.18 2.80
N SER A 200 4.79 6.35 3.84
CA SER A 200 4.91 6.74 5.25
C SER A 200 5.59 5.59 6.05
N PRO A 201 6.36 5.84 7.14
CA PRO A 201 6.93 4.82 8.00
C PRO A 201 5.85 4.33 8.96
N THR A 202 5.08 3.39 8.47
CA THR A 202 4.01 2.74 9.22
C THR A 202 4.01 1.27 8.85
N GLU A 203 3.49 0.44 9.74
CA GLU A 203 3.20 -0.95 9.41
C GLU A 203 1.94 -1.08 8.55
N SER A 204 1.09 -0.05 8.42
CA SER A 204 -0.11 -0.12 7.58
C SER A 204 0.26 -0.39 6.10
N PRO A 205 -0.43 -1.30 5.40
CA PRO A 205 -1.70 -1.97 5.73
C PRO A 205 -1.55 -3.30 6.49
N GLY A 206 -0.38 -3.58 7.07
CA GLY A 206 -0.03 -4.84 7.72
C GLY A 206 0.70 -5.78 6.76
N GLN A 207 1.58 -6.62 7.31
CA GLN A 207 2.45 -7.48 6.53
C GLN A 207 1.67 -8.44 5.62
N LYS A 208 0.63 -9.12 6.13
CA LYS A 208 -0.14 -10.09 5.34
C LYS A 208 -0.95 -9.46 4.21
N LEU A 209 -1.59 -8.32 4.49
CA LEU A 209 -2.29 -7.57 3.44
C LEU A 209 -1.29 -6.99 2.42
N PHE A 210 -0.13 -6.51 2.86
CA PHE A 210 0.91 -6.02 1.94
C PHE A 210 1.43 -7.11 1.00
N GLU A 211 1.77 -8.30 1.52
CA GLU A 211 2.20 -9.46 0.72
C GLU A 211 1.14 -9.84 -0.33
N MET A 212 -0.13 -9.82 0.04
CA MET A 212 -1.24 -10.08 -0.87
C MET A 212 -1.36 -9.01 -1.96
N MET A 213 -1.28 -7.72 -1.57
CA MET A 213 -1.39 -6.58 -2.49
C MET A 213 -0.32 -6.57 -3.57
N GLN A 214 0.88 -7.10 -3.30
CA GLN A 214 1.96 -7.16 -4.29
C GLN A 214 1.59 -7.96 -5.55
N HIS A 215 0.56 -8.81 -5.45
CA HIS A 215 0.04 -9.63 -6.55
C HIS A 215 -1.20 -9.03 -7.20
N TRP A 216 -1.71 -7.88 -6.71
CA TRP A 216 -2.90 -7.25 -7.27
C TRP A 216 -2.60 -6.58 -8.62
N PRO A 217 -3.57 -6.57 -9.55
CA PRO A 217 -3.48 -5.72 -10.72
C PRO A 217 -3.29 -4.26 -10.30
N ARG A 218 -2.41 -3.54 -11.00
CA ARG A 218 -2.11 -2.10 -10.77
C ARG A 218 -1.35 -1.80 -9.48
N TYR A 219 -0.91 -2.80 -8.72
CA TYR A 219 0.06 -2.57 -7.64
C TYR A 219 1.37 -2.02 -8.23
N THR A 220 1.92 -0.99 -7.59
CA THR A 220 3.16 -0.34 -8.06
C THR A 220 4.21 -0.32 -6.95
N PRO A 221 5.39 -0.95 -7.15
CA PRO A 221 6.49 -0.87 -6.17
C PRO A 221 7.20 0.49 -6.23
N ASP A 222 7.27 1.11 -7.41
CA ASP A 222 7.88 2.42 -7.61
C ASP A 222 6.94 3.57 -7.22
N ILE A 223 7.34 4.34 -6.21
CA ILE A 223 6.60 5.51 -5.72
C ILE A 223 7.10 6.83 -6.31
N THR A 224 8.06 6.78 -7.25
CA THR A 224 8.68 7.98 -7.81
C THR A 224 7.67 8.88 -8.52
N SER A 225 6.74 8.29 -9.28
CA SER A 225 5.65 9.04 -9.93
C SER A 225 4.72 9.70 -8.91
N LEU A 226 4.32 8.96 -7.87
CA LEU A 226 3.45 9.46 -6.81
C LEU A 226 4.11 10.61 -6.01
N ARG A 227 5.43 10.51 -5.75
CA ARG A 227 6.22 11.57 -5.12
C ARG A 227 6.35 12.82 -5.99
N ARG A 228 6.40 12.67 -7.31
CA ARG A 228 6.46 13.79 -8.27
C ARG A 228 5.12 14.50 -8.48
N LEU A 229 4.00 13.81 -8.22
CA LEU A 229 2.65 14.37 -8.34
C LEU A 229 2.26 15.29 -7.19
N SER A 230 2.89 15.16 -6.01
CA SER A 230 2.98 16.31 -5.10
C SER A 230 4.02 17.25 -5.70
N ASN A 231 3.59 18.44 -6.10
CA ASN A 231 4.32 19.42 -6.91
C ASN A 231 5.61 19.99 -6.27
N ASP A 232 6.27 19.26 -5.37
CA ASP A 232 7.30 19.77 -4.49
C ASP A 232 8.33 18.70 -4.15
N THR A 233 9.60 19.08 -4.35
CA THR A 233 10.72 18.96 -3.40
C THR A 233 10.85 17.65 -2.62
N LEU A 234 12.04 17.06 -2.68
CA LEU A 234 12.70 16.33 -1.59
C LEU A 234 11.83 16.04 -0.36
N LYS A 235 11.49 14.77 -0.14
CA LYS A 235 10.72 14.37 1.04
C LYS A 235 11.63 14.35 2.28
N PHE A 236 11.48 15.37 3.13
CA PHE A 236 12.14 15.43 4.43
C PHE A 236 11.42 14.59 5.49
N VAL A 237 12.16 13.72 6.16
CA VAL A 237 11.73 12.98 7.35
C VAL A 237 12.26 13.74 8.56
N THR A 238 11.37 14.48 9.24
CA THR A 238 11.76 15.34 10.37
C THR A 238 12.13 14.52 11.61
N ARG A 239 12.90 15.13 12.52
CA ARG A 239 13.34 14.49 13.77
C ARG A 239 12.23 13.80 14.56
N PRO A 240 11.05 14.42 14.84
CA PRO A 240 9.98 13.75 15.55
C PRO A 240 9.44 12.52 14.80
N TYR A 241 9.52 12.53 13.48
CA TYR A 241 8.91 11.52 12.63
C TYR A 241 9.73 10.23 12.56
N TRP A 242 11.05 10.32 12.66
CA TRP A 242 11.92 9.15 12.81
C TRP A 242 12.24 8.83 14.28
N LEU A 243 11.52 9.46 15.23
CA LEU A 243 11.70 9.26 16.68
C LEU A 243 13.14 9.54 17.13
N ALA A 244 13.70 10.65 16.64
CA ALA A 244 15.01 11.11 17.04
C ALA A 244 15.09 11.34 18.54
N GLN A 245 16.14 10.83 19.16
CA GLN A 245 16.49 11.24 20.52
C GLN A 245 16.88 12.73 20.52
N PRO A 246 16.60 13.48 21.60
CA PRO A 246 17.11 14.82 21.76
C PRO A 246 18.65 14.79 21.85
N PRO A 247 19.33 15.86 21.42
CA PRO A 247 20.78 15.96 21.60
C PRO A 247 21.11 15.93 23.09
N SER A 248 22.22 15.27 23.46
CA SER A 248 22.64 15.17 24.87
C SER A 248 23.04 16.51 25.48
N HIS A 249 23.49 17.44 24.63
CA HIS A 249 23.91 18.80 25.00
C HIS A 249 23.56 19.77 23.86
N SER A 250 23.61 21.07 24.15
CA SER A 250 23.44 22.10 23.12
C SER A 250 24.43 21.90 21.96
N LEU A 251 23.89 22.00 20.74
CA LEU A 251 24.63 21.88 19.50
C LEU A 251 25.12 23.26 19.06
N GLU A 252 26.31 23.28 18.44
CA GLU A 252 26.87 24.51 17.88
C GLU A 252 26.07 24.93 16.64
N PRO A 253 25.83 26.24 16.44
CA PRO A 253 25.10 26.73 15.28
C PRO A 253 25.93 26.59 14.00
N LEU A 254 25.28 26.19 12.91
CA LEU A 254 25.83 26.25 11.55
C LEU A 254 25.57 27.65 10.98
N ARG A 255 26.59 28.28 10.41
CA ARG A 255 26.47 29.64 9.86
C ARG A 255 26.24 29.60 8.35
N PRO A 256 25.04 29.92 7.85
CA PRO A 256 24.81 30.06 6.42
C PRO A 256 25.36 31.40 5.88
N PRO A 257 25.69 31.48 4.58
CA PRO A 257 25.73 30.36 3.63
C PRO A 257 26.96 29.46 3.86
N VAL A 258 26.75 28.15 3.93
CA VAL A 258 27.87 27.20 4.02
C VAL A 258 28.63 27.16 2.70
N ARG A 259 29.97 27.10 2.80
CA ARG A 259 30.86 27.06 1.62
C ARG A 259 31.42 25.67 1.35
N THR A 260 31.28 24.75 2.29
CA THR A 260 31.81 23.39 2.14
C THR A 260 30.73 22.39 2.48
N VAL A 261 30.50 21.46 1.55
CA VAL A 261 29.58 20.33 1.71
C VAL A 261 30.41 19.06 1.64
N ARG A 262 30.16 18.10 2.52
CA ARG A 262 30.84 16.80 2.54
C ARG A 262 29.84 15.67 2.43
N PHE A 263 30.12 14.72 1.55
CA PHE A 263 29.40 13.45 1.45
C PHE A 263 30.13 12.39 2.27
N GLU A 264 29.39 11.63 3.07
CA GLU A 264 29.94 10.54 3.88
C GLU A 264 29.07 9.29 3.78
N THR A 265 29.65 8.19 3.31
CA THR A 265 28.99 6.89 3.29
C THR A 265 29.04 6.29 4.70
N THR A 266 27.89 5.83 5.21
CA THR A 266 27.82 5.18 6.52
C THR A 266 28.10 3.69 6.42
N ASN A 267 28.58 3.08 7.50
CA ASN A 267 28.75 1.61 7.62
C ASN A 267 27.40 0.87 7.84
N ILE A 268 26.27 1.55 7.69
CA ILE A 268 24.94 0.99 7.93
C ILE A 268 24.44 0.31 6.65
N PRO A 269 23.89 -0.92 6.74
CA PRO A 269 23.30 -1.60 5.59
C PRO A 269 22.24 -0.75 4.88
N ALA A 270 22.15 -0.92 3.56
CA ALA A 270 21.12 -0.29 2.75
C ALA A 270 19.71 -0.69 3.22
N CYS A 271 18.75 0.16 2.92
CA CYS A 271 17.34 -0.02 3.27
C CYS A 271 16.45 0.38 2.09
N THR A 272 15.27 -0.22 1.98
CA THR A 272 14.37 0.02 0.83
C THR A 272 13.01 0.57 1.22
N THR A 273 12.56 0.34 2.46
CA THR A 273 11.29 0.84 2.97
C THR A 273 11.51 1.95 3.99
N GLN A 274 10.54 2.86 4.14
CA GLN A 274 10.67 3.95 5.11
C GLN A 274 10.74 3.46 6.56
N ALA A 275 10.07 2.35 6.88
CA ALA A 275 10.17 1.73 8.21
C ALA A 275 11.59 1.21 8.47
N GLU A 276 12.18 0.49 7.52
CA GLU A 276 13.55 -0.01 7.62
C GLU A 276 14.55 1.15 7.70
N CYS A 277 14.46 2.13 6.78
CA CYS A 277 15.35 3.28 6.78
C CYS A 277 15.23 4.12 8.06
N THR A 278 14.02 4.26 8.62
CA THR A 278 13.83 4.89 9.93
C THR A 278 14.57 4.13 11.03
N PHE A 279 14.51 2.81 11.03
CA PHE A 279 15.27 2.00 11.98
C PHE A 279 16.79 2.17 11.80
N ARG A 280 17.29 2.17 10.56
CA ARG A 280 18.71 2.40 10.24
C ARG A 280 19.21 3.76 10.72
N VAL A 281 18.45 4.82 10.49
CA VAL A 281 18.81 6.19 10.90
C VAL A 281 18.78 6.33 12.43
N ARG A 282 17.84 5.69 13.12
CA ARG A 282 17.81 5.63 14.59
C ARG A 282 19.05 4.91 15.13
N MET A 283 19.37 3.74 14.57
CA MET A 283 20.59 3.00 14.93
C MET A 283 21.85 3.84 14.70
N LEU A 284 21.91 4.59 13.61
CA LEU A 284 23.01 5.51 13.32
C LEU A 284 23.15 6.62 14.36
N GLN A 285 22.04 7.23 14.81
CA GLN A 285 22.06 8.20 15.90
C GLN A 285 22.60 7.58 17.20
N THR A 286 22.10 6.39 17.58
CA THR A 286 22.55 5.68 18.78
C THR A 286 24.05 5.38 18.72
N LEU A 287 24.55 4.89 17.58
CA LEU A 287 25.98 4.64 17.41
C LEU A 287 26.82 5.92 17.56
N HIS A 288 26.39 7.03 16.97
CA HIS A 288 27.10 8.30 17.12
C HIS A 288 27.15 8.79 18.56
N MET A 289 26.04 8.67 19.30
CA MET A 289 25.95 9.17 20.66
C MET A 289 26.65 8.25 21.67
N GLU A 290 26.42 6.95 21.58
CA GLU A 290 26.88 5.98 22.57
C GLU A 290 28.28 5.45 22.27
N ALA A 291 28.60 5.17 20.99
CA ALA A 291 29.88 4.59 20.61
C ALA A 291 30.92 5.65 20.23
N SER A 292 30.51 6.72 19.53
CA SER A 292 31.44 7.77 19.09
C SER A 292 31.50 9.00 20.01
N GLY A 293 30.60 9.08 21.01
CA GLY A 293 30.58 10.18 21.98
C GLY A 293 30.12 11.52 21.40
N TYR A 294 29.47 11.54 20.24
CA TYR A 294 28.89 12.75 19.68
C TYR A 294 27.67 13.21 20.49
N LYS A 295 27.40 14.53 20.46
CA LYS A 295 26.24 15.09 21.19
C LYS A 295 24.90 14.67 20.58
N ASP A 296 24.89 14.30 19.30
CA ASP A 296 23.74 13.92 18.50
C ASP A 296 24.25 13.21 17.23
N ILE A 297 23.34 12.72 16.38
CA ILE A 297 23.67 12.25 15.03
C ILE A 297 24.60 13.25 14.34
N ASN A 298 25.79 12.82 13.92
CA ASN A 298 26.82 13.70 13.38
C ASN A 298 26.66 13.98 11.87
N PHE A 299 25.42 14.11 11.41
CA PHE A 299 25.06 14.46 10.04
C PHE A 299 23.99 15.55 10.05
N ASN A 300 24.08 16.50 9.12
CA ASN A 300 23.03 17.49 8.89
C ASN A 300 21.81 16.81 8.29
N PHE A 301 22.05 16.00 7.25
CA PHE A 301 21.03 15.24 6.56
C PHE A 301 21.54 13.82 6.28
N VAL A 302 20.63 12.85 6.25
CA VAL A 302 20.94 11.47 5.89
C VAL A 302 20.05 11.07 4.72
N VAL A 303 20.66 10.68 3.61
CA VAL A 303 19.96 10.15 2.44
C VAL A 303 19.89 8.63 2.55
N ALA A 304 18.68 8.08 2.42
CA ALA A 304 18.44 6.65 2.57
C ALA A 304 17.86 6.04 1.30
N GLY A 305 18.01 4.72 1.15
CA GLY A 305 17.60 3.98 -0.06
C GLY A 305 16.10 3.91 -0.31
N ASP A 306 15.26 4.36 0.64
CA ASP A 306 13.84 4.58 0.41
C ASP A 306 13.56 5.85 -0.40
N GLY A 307 14.57 6.65 -0.76
CA GLY A 307 14.44 7.90 -1.51
C GLY A 307 13.90 9.07 -0.69
N ASN A 308 14.10 9.06 0.63
CA ASN A 308 13.80 10.19 1.52
C ASN A 308 15.09 10.81 2.09
N ILE A 309 14.97 12.06 2.58
CA ILE A 309 16.04 12.78 3.29
C ILE A 309 15.66 12.87 4.77
N TYR A 310 16.43 12.22 5.64
CA TYR A 310 16.24 12.28 7.08
C TYR A 310 16.97 13.49 7.65
N VAL A 311 16.23 14.33 8.38
CA VAL A 311 16.79 15.51 9.03
C VAL A 311 17.51 15.07 10.31
N GLY A 312 18.83 15.17 10.30
CA GLY A 312 19.67 15.01 11.48
C GLY A 312 19.76 16.34 12.22
N ARG A 313 20.92 16.98 12.15
CA ARG A 313 21.17 18.33 12.69
C ARG A 313 20.53 19.46 11.87
N GLY A 314 20.12 19.16 10.62
CA GLY A 314 19.44 20.11 9.74
C GLY A 314 20.34 21.25 9.27
N TRP A 315 19.74 22.38 8.92
CA TRP A 315 20.45 23.58 8.45
C TRP A 315 21.05 24.43 9.58
N ASP A 316 20.63 24.19 10.81
CA ASP A 316 20.85 25.13 11.92
C ASP A 316 22.06 24.77 12.78
N HIS A 317 22.55 23.53 12.71
CA HIS A 317 23.56 23.03 13.63
C HIS A 317 24.72 22.33 12.92
N SER A 318 25.96 22.63 13.32
CA SER A 318 27.16 22.09 12.70
C SER A 318 27.46 20.67 13.18
N CYS A 319 28.18 19.89 12.37
CA CYS A 319 28.71 18.59 12.76
C CYS A 319 30.03 18.75 13.55
N GLN A 320 30.31 17.80 14.44
CA GLN A 320 31.55 17.73 15.19
C GLN A 320 32.61 17.04 14.33
N SER A 321 33.71 17.73 14.02
CA SER A 321 34.88 17.15 13.36
C SER A 321 36.01 16.96 14.37
N PHE A 322 36.62 15.77 14.42
CA PHE A 322 37.89 15.57 15.11
C PHE A 322 39.02 16.12 14.23
N SER A 323 39.26 17.42 14.27
CA SER A 323 40.51 18.00 13.78
C SER A 323 41.39 18.38 14.97
N SER A 324 42.66 18.03 14.89
CA SER A 324 43.73 18.32 15.87
C SER A 324 43.96 19.82 16.11
N GLU A 325 43.36 20.67 15.28
CA GLU A 325 43.31 22.11 15.44
C GLU A 325 41.85 22.49 15.75
N GLY A 326 41.63 23.18 16.88
CA GLY A 326 40.32 23.54 17.44
C GLY A 326 39.48 24.52 16.62
N SER A 327 39.55 24.45 15.29
CA SER A 327 38.67 25.16 14.37
C SER A 327 37.39 24.36 14.15
N LEU A 328 36.25 24.95 14.49
CA LEU A 328 34.93 24.43 14.17
C LEU A 328 34.77 24.39 12.64
N SER A 329 34.64 23.20 12.06
CA SER A 329 34.37 23.07 10.63
C SER A 329 32.93 23.52 10.34
N ASN A 330 32.76 24.60 9.58
CA ASN A 330 31.45 25.10 9.12
C ASN A 330 30.98 24.31 7.88
N ASN A 331 31.10 22.98 7.96
CA ASN A 331 30.80 22.06 6.88
C ASN A 331 29.37 21.53 7.03
N LEU A 332 28.64 21.44 5.93
CA LEU A 332 27.40 20.68 5.86
C LEU A 332 27.72 19.23 5.50
N ILE A 333 27.40 18.28 6.38
CA ILE A 333 27.69 16.87 6.16
C ILE A 333 26.41 16.10 5.83
N ILE A 334 26.42 15.42 4.68
CA ILE A 334 25.34 14.57 4.20
C ILE A 334 25.79 13.11 4.27
N GLY A 335 25.12 12.35 5.14
CA GLY A 335 25.36 10.92 5.32
C GLY A 335 24.54 10.06 4.36
N PHE A 336 25.05 8.88 3.97
CA PHE A 336 24.32 7.93 3.13
C PHE A 336 24.09 6.58 3.85
N VAL A 337 22.83 6.16 3.99
CA VAL A 337 22.46 4.81 4.45
C VAL A 337 22.30 3.91 3.22
N GLY A 338 23.37 3.16 2.94
CA GLY A 338 23.59 2.54 1.63
C GLY A 338 23.97 3.57 0.56
N HIS A 339 24.95 3.22 -0.28
CA HIS A 339 25.34 4.05 -1.42
C HIS A 339 24.67 3.55 -2.70
N SER A 340 24.01 4.46 -3.42
CA SER A 340 23.42 4.17 -4.73
C SER A 340 23.42 5.44 -5.60
N PRO A 341 23.46 5.31 -6.94
CA PRO A 341 23.36 6.46 -7.84
C PRO A 341 22.08 7.30 -7.61
N SER A 342 20.98 6.65 -7.21
CA SER A 342 19.74 7.35 -6.87
C SER A 342 19.88 8.22 -5.62
N ASN A 343 20.59 7.74 -4.60
CA ASN A 343 20.83 8.50 -3.36
C ASN A 343 21.71 9.72 -3.63
N LYS A 344 22.76 9.56 -4.44
CA LYS A 344 23.63 10.68 -4.84
C LYS A 344 22.85 11.74 -5.60
N LYS A 345 21.98 11.35 -6.54
CA LYS A 345 21.10 12.30 -7.23
C LYS A 345 20.20 13.08 -6.26
N LEU A 346 19.61 12.39 -5.29
CA LEU A 346 18.75 13.01 -4.27
C LEU A 346 19.53 14.00 -3.38
N ALA A 347 20.78 13.68 -3.04
CA ALA A 347 21.66 14.59 -2.32
C ALA A 347 21.98 15.85 -3.14
N LEU A 348 22.23 15.73 -4.44
CA LEU A 348 22.48 16.88 -5.31
C LEU A 348 21.24 17.80 -5.43
N GLU A 349 20.04 17.21 -5.51
CA GLU A 349 18.78 17.96 -5.46
C GLU A 349 18.62 18.72 -4.12
N LEU A 350 19.08 18.13 -3.00
CA LEU A 350 19.17 18.81 -1.69
C LEU A 350 20.09 20.03 -1.70
N LEU A 351 21.23 19.93 -2.36
CA LEU A 351 22.14 21.06 -2.46
C LEU A 351 21.53 22.20 -3.28
N GLN A 352 20.87 21.89 -4.40
CA GLN A 352 20.16 22.88 -5.20
C GLN A 352 19.08 23.61 -4.39
N GLN A 353 18.32 22.87 -3.58
CA GLN A 353 17.34 23.48 -2.68
C GLN A 353 18.01 24.34 -1.61
N GLY A 354 19.12 23.89 -1.03
CA GLY A 354 19.91 24.65 -0.06
C GLY A 354 20.46 25.97 -0.63
N ILE A 355 20.92 25.98 -1.88
CA ILE A 355 21.37 27.20 -2.58
C ILE A 355 20.19 28.15 -2.78
N LYS A 356 19.05 27.65 -3.26
CA LYS A 356 17.84 28.45 -3.49
C LYS A 356 17.32 29.11 -2.21
N LEU A 357 17.45 28.43 -1.07
CA LEU A 357 17.05 28.92 0.25
C LEU A 357 18.12 29.79 0.93
N GLY A 358 19.30 29.97 0.33
CA GLY A 358 20.39 30.76 0.91
C GLY A 358 21.16 30.07 2.04
N HIS A 359 20.94 28.78 2.27
CA HIS A 359 21.70 27.99 3.24
C HIS A 359 23.09 27.62 2.74
N ILE A 360 23.25 27.45 1.43
CA ILE A 360 24.49 27.04 0.77
C ILE A 360 24.94 28.15 -0.19
N SER A 361 26.24 28.43 -0.21
CA SER A 361 26.83 29.43 -1.12
C SER A 361 26.80 28.93 -2.57
N GLN A 362 26.68 29.83 -3.55
CA GLN A 362 26.70 29.45 -4.96
C GLN A 362 28.07 28.88 -5.40
N ASP A 363 29.15 29.29 -4.73
CA ASP A 363 30.53 28.88 -4.93
C ASP A 363 30.98 27.80 -3.92
N TYR A 364 30.05 26.96 -3.44
CA TYR A 364 30.39 25.91 -2.49
C TYR A 364 31.35 24.86 -3.09
N THR A 365 32.20 24.30 -2.24
CA THR A 365 33.06 23.16 -2.55
C THR A 365 32.39 21.87 -2.06
N LEU A 366 32.24 20.88 -2.95
CA LEU A 366 31.77 19.54 -2.60
C LEU A 366 32.96 18.61 -2.38
N ILE A 367 33.01 17.95 -1.23
CA ILE A 367 33.98 16.89 -0.91
C ILE A 367 33.25 15.56 -1.01
N ASP A 368 33.55 14.79 -2.05
CA ASP A 368 32.96 13.48 -2.33
C ASP A 368 34.07 12.40 -2.45
N PRO A 369 34.34 11.64 -1.39
CA PRO A 369 35.47 10.71 -1.34
C PRO A 369 35.37 9.55 -2.34
N GLU A 370 34.18 9.29 -2.91
CA GLU A 370 34.01 8.26 -3.94
C GLU A 370 34.23 8.81 -5.37
N SER A 371 34.26 10.13 -5.57
CA SER A 371 34.61 10.72 -6.87
C SER A 371 36.12 10.68 -7.16
N ASP A 372 36.95 10.64 -6.12
CA ASP A 372 38.41 10.59 -6.24
C ASP A 372 38.90 9.16 -6.59
N SER A 373 38.18 8.11 -6.21
CA SER A 373 38.58 6.71 -6.45
C SER A 373 38.32 6.21 -7.88
N ASP A 374 37.41 6.85 -8.62
CA ASP A 374 37.19 6.57 -10.05
C ASP A 374 38.25 7.24 -10.95
N SER A 375 38.99 8.23 -10.42
CA SER A 375 40.06 8.93 -11.15
C SER A 375 41.42 8.22 -11.14
N GLU A 376 41.64 7.28 -10.20
CA GLU A 376 42.86 6.46 -10.12
C GLU A 376 42.76 5.13 -10.89
N LYS A 377 41.66 4.89 -11.61
CA LYS A 377 41.45 3.69 -12.44
C LYS A 377 41.34 3.97 -13.95
N SER A 378 41.94 5.06 -14.42
CA SER A 378 42.06 5.36 -15.87
C SER A 378 43.48 5.15 -16.38
#